data_AF-A0A6B2CSR0-F1
#
_entry.id   AF-A0A6B2CSR0-F1
#
_cell.length_a   1.000
_cell.length_b   1.000
_cell.length_c   1.000
_cell.angle_alpha   90.00
_cell.angle_beta   90.00
_cell.angle_gamma   90.00
#
_symmetry.space_group_name_H-M   'P 1'
#
loop_
_entity.id
_entity.type
_entity.pdbx_description
1 polymer ?
#
loop_
_entity_poly.entity_id
_entity_poly.type
_entity_poly.pdbx_seq_one_letter_code
_entity_poly.pdbx_strand_id
1 'polypeptide(L)'
;MKVWKIRQYLPALLLYIQRRVGGERGVVVAVRTRDICGVDGRCGMAVHSLMMRLVEKGLARRYKKGVYLIERRAVEEVLTALKEWI
;
A
#
# COMPACT_ATOMS: atom_id res chain seq x y z
N MET A 1 -2.08 -4.84 -14.95
CA MET A 1 -3.08 -3.82 -14.54
C MET A 1 -2.82 -2.56 -15.33
N LYS A 2 -3.86 -1.96 -15.91
CA LYS A 2 -3.79 -0.73 -16.71
C LYS A 2 -3.21 0.42 -15.85
N VAL A 3 -2.17 1.14 -16.32
CA VAL A 3 -1.45 2.22 -15.58
C VAL A 3 -2.39 3.30 -15.04
N TRP A 4 -3.48 3.58 -15.74
CA TRP A 4 -4.50 4.57 -15.40
C TRP A 4 -5.34 4.15 -14.19
N LYS A 5 -5.55 2.84 -13.98
CA LYS A 5 -6.16 2.34 -12.73
C LYS A 5 -5.20 2.48 -11.55
N ILE A 6 -3.90 2.29 -11.76
CA ILE A 6 -2.88 2.46 -10.71
C ILE A 6 -2.87 3.92 -10.25
N ARG A 7 -2.81 4.87 -11.20
CA ARG A 7 -2.89 6.32 -10.93
C ARG A 7 -4.14 6.74 -10.15
N GLN A 8 -5.27 6.06 -10.32
CA GLN A 8 -6.53 6.42 -9.66
C GLN A 8 -6.55 6.06 -8.16
N TYR A 9 -5.92 4.95 -7.75
CA TYR A 9 -5.95 4.46 -6.36
C TYR A 9 -4.64 4.71 -5.59
N LEU A 10 -3.56 5.06 -6.28
CA LEU A 10 -2.26 5.39 -5.68
C LEU A 10 -2.29 6.55 -4.67
N PRO A 11 -2.98 7.67 -4.94
CA PRO A 11 -2.96 8.82 -4.04
C PRO A 11 -3.55 8.49 -2.66
N ALA A 12 -4.61 7.67 -2.63
CA ALA A 12 -5.23 7.21 -1.40
C ALA A 12 -4.30 6.30 -0.60
N LEU A 13 -3.58 5.38 -1.27
CA LEU A 13 -2.59 4.52 -0.63
C LEU A 13 -1.40 5.33 -0.09
N LEU A 14 -0.86 6.26 -0.88
CA LEU A 14 0.22 7.16 -0.48
C LEU A 14 -0.14 7.97 0.76
N LEU A 15 -1.32 8.61 0.75
CA LEU A 15 -1.81 9.39 1.87
C LEU A 15 -2.01 8.52 3.13
N TYR A 16 -2.53 7.30 2.97
CA TYR A 16 -2.70 6.37 4.09
C TYR A 16 -1.36 6.02 4.73
N ILE A 17 -0.37 5.63 3.91
CA ILE A 17 0.97 5.27 4.40
C ILE A 17 1.62 6.47 5.10
N GLN A 18 1.61 7.66 4.48
CA GLN A 18 2.19 8.87 5.07
C GLN A 18 1.56 9.23 6.42
N ARG A 19 0.23 9.16 6.54
CA ARG A 19 -0.47 9.43 7.81
C ARG A 19 -0.13 8.41 8.90
N ARG A 20 -0.03 7.11 8.54
CA ARG A 20 0.31 6.04 9.49
C ARG A 20 1.76 6.12 9.94
N VAL A 21 2.68 6.47 9.04
CA VAL A 21 4.11 6.68 9.36
C VAL A 21 4.31 7.86 10.30
N GLY A 22 3.47 8.90 10.22
CA GLY A 22 3.51 10.02 11.18
C GLY A 22 2.88 9.70 12.54
N GLY A 23 1.90 8.80 12.59
CA GLY A 23 1.07 8.59 13.79
C GLY A 23 1.31 7.29 14.59
N GLU A 24 1.80 6.21 13.97
CA GLU A 24 1.97 4.93 14.67
C GLU A 24 3.36 4.81 15.33
N ARG A 25 3.40 4.34 16.59
CA ARG A 25 4.62 3.90 17.27
C ARG A 25 4.86 2.43 16.93
N GLY A 26 6.02 2.09 16.36
CA GLY A 26 6.36 0.71 15.99
C GLY A 26 7.35 0.58 14.83
N VAL A 27 7.87 -0.64 14.64
CA VAL A 27 8.85 -1.01 13.60
C VAL A 27 8.17 -1.28 12.24
N VAL A 28 6.86 -1.56 12.25
CA VAL A 28 6.08 -1.90 11.07
C VAL A 28 4.83 -1.02 10.95
N VAL A 29 4.44 -0.74 9.72
CA VAL A 29 3.21 -0.04 9.35
C VAL A 29 2.22 -1.07 8.81
N ALA A 30 1.04 -1.13 9.40
CA ALA A 30 -0.01 -2.05 8.97
C ALA A 30 -0.94 -1.37 7.95
N VAL A 31 -0.93 -1.87 6.72
CA VAL A 31 -1.80 -1.42 5.63
C VAL A 31 -2.99 -2.36 5.52
N ARG A 32 -4.18 -1.85 5.83
CA ARG A 32 -5.44 -2.59 5.68
C ARG A 32 -6.19 -2.07 4.46
N THR A 33 -6.47 -2.95 3.51
CA THR A 33 -7.20 -2.58 2.29
C THR A 33 -8.58 -1.98 2.61
N ARG A 34 -9.25 -2.48 3.66
CA ARG A 34 -10.56 -1.97 4.09
C ARG A 34 -10.52 -0.53 4.61
N ASP A 35 -9.40 -0.09 5.21
CA ASP A 35 -9.25 1.28 5.70
C ASP A 35 -9.08 2.28 4.53
N ILE A 36 -8.64 1.80 3.36
CA ILE A 36 -8.40 2.61 2.16
C ILE A 36 -9.62 2.57 1.23
N CYS A 37 -10.15 1.37 0.99
CA CYS A 37 -11.18 1.12 -0.03
C CYS A 37 -12.58 0.96 0.54
N GLY A 38 -12.75 0.86 1.86
CA GLY A 38 -14.05 0.59 2.48
C GLY A 38 -14.67 -0.70 1.95
N VAL A 39 -15.83 -0.56 1.30
CA VAL A 39 -16.60 -1.65 0.67
C VAL A 39 -16.43 -1.72 -0.84
N ASP A 40 -15.65 -0.82 -1.46
CA ASP A 40 -15.44 -0.84 -2.92
C ASP A 40 -14.51 -2.00 -3.33
N GLY A 41 -15.11 -3.05 -3.89
CA GLY A 41 -14.40 -4.22 -4.39
C GLY A 41 -13.43 -3.92 -5.55
N ARG A 42 -13.70 -2.89 -6.37
CA ARG A 42 -12.80 -2.51 -7.48
C ARG A 42 -11.53 -1.85 -6.94
N CYS A 43 -11.69 -0.94 -5.97
CA CYS A 43 -10.55 -0.41 -5.22
C CYS A 43 -9.79 -1.53 -4.51
N GLY A 44 -10.52 -2.44 -3.84
CA GLY A 44 -9.92 -3.56 -3.12
C GLY A 44 -9.03 -4.45 -4.00
N MET A 45 -9.49 -4.79 -5.20
CA MET A 45 -8.68 -5.54 -6.18
C MET A 45 -7.46 -4.74 -6.66
N ALA A 46 -7.62 -3.44 -6.95
CA ALA A 46 -6.51 -2.60 -7.41
C ALA A 46 -5.42 -2.46 -6.33
N VAL A 47 -5.80 -2.17 -5.09
CA VAL A 47 -4.88 -2.10 -3.95
C VAL A 47 -4.24 -3.46 -3.68
N HIS A 48 -5.00 -4.56 -3.75
CA HIS A 48 -4.45 -5.90 -3.60
C HIS A 48 -3.36 -6.19 -4.63
N SER A 49 -3.63 -5.96 -5.91
CA SER A 49 -2.63 -6.16 -6.98
C SER A 49 -1.39 -5.28 -6.81
N LEU A 50 -1.56 -4.04 -6.34
CA LEU A 50 -0.45 -3.14 -6.08
C LEU A 50 0.40 -3.59 -4.88
N MET A 51 -0.25 -3.95 -3.78
CA MET A 51 0.43 -4.47 -2.60
C MET A 51 1.16 -5.78 -2.90
N MET A 52 0.60 -6.65 -3.74
CA MET A 52 1.28 -7.87 -4.17
C MET A 52 2.58 -7.58 -4.94
N ARG A 53 2.64 -6.52 -5.76
CA ARG A 53 3.90 -6.11 -6.40
C ARG A 53 4.94 -5.62 -5.41
N LEU A 54 4.52 -4.91 -4.36
CA LEU A 54 5.42 -4.51 -3.27
C LEU A 54 5.92 -5.75 -2.49
N VAL A 55 5.08 -6.77 -2.34
CA VAL A 55 5.47 -8.06 -1.73
C VAL A 55 6.48 -8.79 -2.62
N GLU A 56 6.26 -8.85 -3.93
CA GLU A 56 7.20 -9.44 -4.90
C GLU A 56 8.56 -8.74 -4.89
N LYS A 57 8.59 -7.41 -4.70
CA LYS A 57 9.81 -6.62 -4.51
C LYS A 57 10.45 -6.77 -3.11
N GLY A 58 9.82 -7.49 -2.19
CA GLY A 58 10.30 -7.62 -0.80
C GLY A 58 10.08 -6.39 0.09
N LEU A 59 9.38 -5.37 -0.40
CA LEU A 59 9.13 -4.11 0.30
C LEU A 59 7.92 -4.17 1.26
N ALA A 60 7.08 -5.19 1.10
CA ALA A 60 5.94 -5.45 1.96
C ALA A 60 5.83 -6.95 2.25
N ARG A 61 5.15 -7.29 3.34
CA ARG A 61 4.81 -8.68 3.69
C ARG A 61 3.30 -8.82 3.84
N ARG A 62 2.73 -9.84 3.23
CA ARG A 62 1.33 -10.20 3.46
C ARG A 62 1.20 -10.87 4.83
N TYR A 63 0.34 -10.33 5.69
CA TYR A 63 0.07 -10.91 7.01
C TYR A 63 -1.20 -11.75 7.01
N LYS A 64 -2.30 -11.18 6.51
CA LYS A 64 -3.58 -11.88 6.32
C LYS A 64 -4.32 -11.30 5.11
N LYS A 65 -5.46 -11.87 4.73
CA LYS A 65 -6.27 -11.36 3.61
C LYS A 65 -6.61 -9.88 3.86
N GLY A 66 -6.21 -9.01 2.93
CA GLY A 66 -6.44 -7.57 2.99
C GLY A 66 -5.59 -6.81 4.02
N VAL A 67 -4.56 -7.43 4.60
CA VAL A 67 -3.62 -6.78 5.53
C VAL A 67 -2.18 -7.08 5.15
N TYR A 68 -1.41 -6.01 5.00
CA TYR A 68 -0.01 -6.01 4.62
C TYR A 68 0.80 -5.25 5.66
N LEU A 69 2.03 -5.66 5.86
CA LEU A 69 2.98 -5.04 6.76
C LEU A 69 4.11 -4.46 5.92
N ILE A 70 4.48 -3.23 6.21
CA ILE A 70 5.63 -2.56 5.61
C ILE A 70 6.58 -2.23 6.75
N GLU A 71 7.85 -2.59 6.63
CA GLU A 71 8.83 -2.19 7.61
C GLU A 71 9.07 -0.68 7.51
N ARG A 72 9.19 0.01 8.64
CA ARG A 72 9.30 1.47 8.64
C ARG A 72 10.52 1.98 7.88
N ARG A 73 11.64 1.23 7.93
CA ARG A 73 12.85 1.50 7.13
C ARG A 73 12.62 1.41 5.62
N ALA A 74 11.67 0.57 5.19
CA ALA A 74 11.33 0.38 3.78
C ALA A 74 10.26 1.37 3.30
N VAL A 75 9.72 2.25 4.17
CA VAL A 75 8.66 3.19 3.79
C VAL A 75 9.11 4.13 2.69
N GLU A 76 10.29 4.74 2.81
CA GLU A 76 10.80 5.67 1.78
C GLU A 76 11.01 4.97 0.44
N GLU A 77 11.50 3.73 0.49
CA GLU A 77 11.68 2.88 -0.69
C GLU A 77 10.33 2.49 -1.32
N VAL A 78 9.33 2.16 -0.50
CA VAL A 78 7.94 1.94 -0.96
C VAL A 78 7.37 3.18 -1.63
N LEU A 79 7.54 4.36 -1.02
CA LEU A 79 7.04 5.61 -1.59
C LEU A 79 7.69 5.91 -2.94
N THR A 80 8.99 5.63 -3.06
CA THR A 80 9.74 5.77 -4.32
C THR A 80 9.25 4.78 -5.37
N ALA A 81 9.15 3.50 -5.03
CA ALA A 81 8.65 2.45 -5.93
C ALA A 81 7.22 2.71 -6.41
N LEU A 82 6.37 3.26 -5.55
CA LEU A 82 5.01 3.67 -5.93
C LEU A 82 5.05 4.83 -6.93
N LYS A 83 5.90 5.85 -6.72
CA LYS A 83 6.03 6.98 -7.65
C LYS A 83 6.53 6.56 -9.03
N GLU A 84 7.42 5.58 -9.13
CA GLU A 84 7.89 5.04 -10.42
C GLU A 84 6.80 4.33 -11.24
N TRP A 85 5.71 3.91 -10.59
CA TRP A 85 4.58 3.28 -11.25
C TRP A 85 3.48 4.26 -11.69
N ILE A 86 3.69 5.56 -11.48
CA ILE A 86 2.85 6.66 -11.99
C ILE A 86 3.27 6.98 -13.41
#